data_AF-A0A7Y2EPJ6-F1
#
_entry.id   AF-A0A7Y2EPJ6-F1
#
_cell.length_a   1.000
_cell.length_b   1.000
_cell.length_c   1.000
_cell.angle_alpha   90.00
_cell.angle_beta   90.00
_cell.angle_gamma   90.00
#
_symmetry.space_group_name_H-M   'P 1'
#
loop_
_entity.id
_entity.type
_entity.pdbx_description
1 polymer ?
#
loop_
_entity_poly.entity_id
_entity_poly.type
_entity_poly.pdbx_seq_one_letter_code
_entity_poly.pdbx_strand_id
1 'polypeptide(L)'
;MIDTFFRLFTLLTRKQKREFLLLQVAMVVSSVLELVGTVSIMPFIALAADPGLVTSNVYIARLDTLLGHPTHAQLLVYVAAGFISLVVMANCCMLFSQFLMARYSFRLGGEISTRLYSHYIGRDVLFHNRTNSALLIQRVMRDATTLSSSMIA
;
A
#
# COMPACT_ATOMS: atom_id res chain seq x y z
N MET A 1 -10.70 0.06 22.83
CA MET A 1 -10.68 0.16 21.35
C MET A 1 -9.92 -0.99 20.70
N ILE A 2 -8.78 -1.42 21.27
CA ILE A 2 -8.01 -2.59 20.80
C ILE A 2 -8.84 -3.89 20.82
N ASP A 3 -9.67 -4.11 21.83
CA ASP A 3 -10.52 -5.31 21.93
C ASP A 3 -11.55 -5.41 20.80
N THR A 4 -12.06 -4.26 20.33
CA THR A 4 -13.00 -4.18 19.21
C THR A 4 -12.34 -4.61 17.91
N PHE A 5 -11.07 -4.23 17.72
CA PHE A 5 -10.27 -4.63 16.57
C PHE A 5 -10.03 -6.14 16.54
N PHE A 6 -9.65 -6.74 17.68
CA PHE A 6 -9.48 -8.20 17.77
C PHE A 6 -10.78 -8.96 17.51
N ARG A 7 -11.92 -8.47 17.99
CA ARG A 7 -13.25 -9.06 17.70
C ARG A 7 -13.59 -9.00 16.21
N LEU A 8 -13.35 -7.88 15.54
CA LEU A 8 -13.47 -7.75 14.08
C LEU A 8 -12.53 -8.70 13.36
N PHE A 9 -11.28 -8.82 13.81
CA PHE A 9 -10.31 -9.73 13.23
C PHE A 9 -10.68 -11.21 13.41
N THR A 10 -11.44 -11.56 14.45
CA THR A 10 -11.99 -12.91 14.61
C THR A 10 -13.13 -13.23 13.67
N LEU A 11 -13.87 -12.23 13.17
CA LEU A 11 -14.93 -12.40 12.17
C LEU A 11 -14.38 -12.70 10.76
N LEU A 12 -13.09 -12.40 10.52
CA LEU A 12 -12.43 -12.69 9.26
C LEU A 12 -12.13 -14.19 9.09
N THR A 13 -12.44 -14.68 7.90
CA THR A 13 -12.15 -16.04 7.44
C THR A 13 -10.64 -16.26 7.29
N ARG A 14 -10.13 -17.50 7.44
CA ARG A 14 -8.69 -17.82 7.28
C ARG A 14 -8.09 -17.33 5.95
N LYS A 15 -8.87 -17.35 4.86
CA LYS A 15 -8.46 -16.83 3.55
C LYS A 15 -8.22 -15.32 3.57
N GLN A 16 -9.17 -14.55 4.14
CA GLN A 16 -9.07 -13.09 4.26
C GLN A 16 -7.87 -12.67 5.12
N LYS A 17 -7.58 -13.41 6.21
CA LYS A 17 -6.38 -13.15 7.04
C LYS A 17 -5.07 -13.32 6.28
N ARG A 18 -5.00 -14.33 5.40
CA ARG A 18 -3.81 -14.55 4.56
C ARG A 18 -3.67 -13.48 3.47
N GLU A 19 -4.77 -13.10 2.83
CA GLU A 19 -4.80 -11.98 1.87
C GLU A 19 -4.35 -10.67 2.55
N PHE A 20 -4.84 -10.39 3.76
CA PHE A 20 -4.42 -9.24 4.57
C PHE A 20 -2.92 -9.27 4.90
N LEU A 21 -2.36 -10.42 5.30
CA LEU A 21 -0.93 -10.52 5.58
C LEU A 21 -0.07 -10.27 4.33
N LEU A 22 -0.51 -10.79 3.18
CA LEU A 22 0.17 -10.53 1.89
C LEU A 22 0.12 -9.04 1.52
N LEU A 23 -1.01 -8.38 1.75
CA LEU A 23 -1.15 -6.92 1.55
C LEU A 23 -0.21 -6.14 2.45
N GLN A 24 -0.12 -6.51 3.74
CA GLN A 24 0.76 -5.85 4.68
C GLN A 24 2.23 -5.94 4.24
N VAL A 25 2.67 -7.11 3.77
CA VAL A 25 4.03 -7.30 3.25
C VAL A 25 4.25 -6.46 1.99
N ALA A 26 3.29 -6.44 1.06
CA ALA A 26 3.39 -5.64 -0.16
C ALA A 26 3.50 -4.14 0.14
N MET A 27 2.71 -3.64 1.09
CA MET A 27 2.76 -2.24 1.53
C MET A 27 4.11 -1.89 2.16
N VAL A 28 4.64 -2.73 3.05
CA VAL A 28 5.97 -2.51 3.67
C VAL A 28 7.06 -2.47 2.60
N VAL A 29 7.05 -3.41 1.65
CA VAL A 29 8.00 -3.45 0.54
C VAL A 29 7.92 -2.17 -0.28
N SER A 30 6.69 -1.73 -0.61
CA SER A 30 6.46 -0.49 -1.34
C SER A 30 7.01 0.73 -0.60
N SER A 31 6.76 0.86 0.71
CA SER A 31 7.24 1.99 1.50
C SER A 31 8.77 2.01 1.60
N VAL A 32 9.41 0.84 1.69
CA VAL A 32 10.89 0.76 1.67
C VAL A 32 11.44 1.20 0.32
N LEU A 33 10.85 0.74 -0.79
CA LEU A 33 11.22 1.16 -2.14
C LEU A 33 11.06 2.67 -2.35
N GLU A 34 9.98 3.24 -1.83
CA GLU A 34 9.73 4.68 -1.88
C GLU A 34 10.79 5.47 -1.11
N LEU A 35 11.10 5.05 0.12
CA LEU A 35 12.18 5.64 0.92
C LEU A 35 13.53 5.58 0.20
N VAL A 36 13.88 4.41 -0.35
CA VAL A 36 15.13 4.24 -1.11
C VAL A 36 15.13 5.16 -2.34
N GLY A 37 14.01 5.28 -3.05
CA GLY A 37 13.89 6.17 -4.20
C GLY A 37 14.02 7.64 -3.84
N THR A 38 13.40 8.08 -2.74
CA THR A 38 13.54 9.46 -2.27
C THR A 38 14.97 9.76 -1.81
N VAL A 39 15.61 8.86 -1.07
CA VAL A 39 17.00 9.03 -0.60
C VAL A 39 17.98 9.05 -1.78
N SER A 40 17.67 8.33 -2.88
CA SER A 40 18.50 8.30 -4.09
C SER A 40 18.57 9.62 -4.85
N ILE A 41 17.71 10.60 -4.52
CA ILE A 41 17.81 11.97 -5.06
C ILE A 41 19.13 12.64 -4.65
N MET A 42 19.54 12.43 -3.40
CA MET A 42 20.71 13.10 -2.83
C MET A 42 22.03 12.77 -3.56
N PRO A 43 22.39 11.49 -3.82
CA PRO A 43 23.60 11.18 -4.57
C PRO A 43 23.57 11.67 -6.02
N PHE A 44 22.39 11.74 -6.65
CA PHE A 44 22.25 12.32 -7.99
C PHE A 44 22.55 13.83 -7.99
N ILE A 45 21.93 14.59 -7.08
CA ILE A 45 22.18 16.03 -6.95
C ILE A 45 23.63 16.31 -6.58
N ALA A 46 24.19 15.55 -5.63
CA ALA A 46 25.58 15.72 -5.21
C ALA A 46 26.53 15.55 -6.40
N LEU A 47 26.38 14.45 -7.15
CA LEU A 47 27.21 14.18 -8.33
C LEU A 47 27.05 15.24 -9.43
N ALA A 48 25.86 15.83 -9.58
CA ALA A 48 25.62 16.90 -10.54
C ALA A 48 26.23 18.25 -10.08
N ALA A 49 26.38 18.47 -8.78
CA ALA A 49 26.90 19.72 -8.22
C ALA A 49 28.44 19.77 -8.21
N ASP A 50 29.12 18.65 -7.96
CA ASP A 50 30.58 18.58 -7.91
C ASP A 50 31.14 17.36 -8.68
N PRO A 51 31.80 17.58 -9.83
CA PRO A 51 32.52 16.55 -10.59
C PRO A 51 33.58 15.79 -9.76
N GLY A 52 34.15 16.45 -8.76
CA GLY A 52 35.20 15.91 -7.88
C GLY A 52 34.70 14.81 -6.94
N LEU A 53 33.39 14.59 -6.84
CA LEU A 53 32.82 13.53 -5.99
C LEU A 53 33.19 12.12 -6.43
N VAL A 54 33.55 11.92 -7.70
CA VAL A 54 33.99 10.63 -8.23
C VAL A 54 35.30 10.17 -7.55
N THR A 55 36.17 11.10 -7.18
CA THR A 55 37.47 10.77 -6.55
C THR A 55 37.40 10.80 -5.01
N SER A 56 36.47 11.55 -4.42
CA SER A 56 36.36 11.68 -2.96
C SER A 56 35.47 10.62 -2.31
N ASN A 57 34.53 10.02 -3.04
CA ASN A 57 33.57 9.06 -2.49
C ASN A 57 33.80 7.64 -3.04
N VAL A 58 34.12 6.70 -2.14
CA VAL A 58 34.39 5.28 -2.46
C VAL A 58 33.22 4.61 -3.19
N TYR A 59 31.97 4.98 -2.89
CA TYR A 59 30.80 4.40 -3.55
C TYR A 59 30.67 4.84 -5.01
N ILE A 60 30.91 6.11 -5.30
CA ILE A 60 30.87 6.67 -6.66
C ILE A 60 32.09 6.20 -7.45
N ALA A 61 33.27 6.16 -6.84
CA ALA A 61 34.49 5.63 -7.45
C ALA A 61 34.32 4.16 -7.88
N ARG A 62 33.67 3.32 -7.05
CA ARG A 62 33.37 1.94 -7.44
C ARG A 62 32.40 1.86 -8.62
N LEU A 63 31.36 2.69 -8.65
CA LEU A 63 30.46 2.75 -9.81
C LEU A 63 31.25 3.16 -11.07
N ASP A 64 32.11 4.16 -10.98
CA ASP A 64 32.96 4.61 -12.09
C ASP A 64 33.85 3.47 -12.64
N THR A 65 34.53 2.73 -11.75
CA THR A 65 35.34 1.57 -12.16
C THR A 65 34.51 0.45 -12.79
N LEU A 66 33.27 0.25 -12.32
CA LEU A 66 32.39 -0.84 -12.78
C LEU A 66 31.77 -0.53 -14.15
N LEU A 67 31.57 0.76 -14.45
CA LEU A 67 31.09 1.25 -15.74
C LEU A 67 32.24 1.50 -16.76
N GLY A 68 33.50 1.28 -16.37
CA GLY A 68 34.65 1.37 -17.27
C GLY A 68 35.21 2.78 -17.45
N HIS A 69 35.20 3.61 -16.41
CA HIS A 69 35.69 5.00 -16.41
C HIS A 69 35.05 5.91 -17.47
N PRO A 70 33.71 6.04 -17.47
CA PRO A 70 33.02 6.95 -18.38
C PRO A 70 33.39 8.42 -18.13
N THR A 71 33.21 9.28 -19.15
CA THR A 71 33.32 10.73 -18.97
C THR A 71 32.29 11.20 -17.92
N HIS A 72 32.57 12.25 -17.15
CA HIS A 72 31.65 12.75 -16.12
C HIS A 72 30.20 12.93 -16.61
N ALA A 73 29.99 13.47 -17.81
CA ALA A 73 28.67 13.61 -18.41
C ALA A 73 27.97 12.25 -18.63
N GLN A 74 28.70 11.22 -19.06
CA GLN A 74 28.16 9.86 -19.23
C GLN A 74 27.84 9.21 -17.88
N LEU A 75 28.72 9.35 -16.90
CA LEU A 75 28.48 8.89 -15.53
C LEU A 75 27.20 9.52 -14.94
N LEU A 76 27.02 10.82 -15.14
CA LEU A 76 25.82 11.54 -14.70
C LEU A 76 24.56 11.01 -15.40
N VAL A 77 24.62 10.71 -16.70
CA VAL A 77 23.51 10.09 -17.44
C VAL A 77 23.17 8.69 -16.90
N TYR A 78 24.17 7.88 -16.58
CA TYR A 78 23.94 6.53 -16.02
C TYR A 78 23.30 6.59 -14.62
N VAL A 79 23.80 7.47 -13.75
CA VAL A 79 23.22 7.67 -12.41
C VAL A 79 21.82 8.25 -12.52
N ALA A 80 21.57 9.20 -13.44
CA ALA A 80 20.23 9.71 -13.71
C ALA A 80 19.27 8.60 -14.17
N ALA A 81 19.69 7.76 -15.10
CA ALA A 81 18.88 6.64 -15.59
C ALA A 81 18.59 5.62 -14.47
N GLY A 82 19.59 5.31 -13.64
CA GLY A 82 19.42 4.47 -12.45
C GLY A 82 18.42 5.07 -11.45
N PHE A 83 18.55 6.35 -11.15
CA PHE A 83 17.62 7.09 -10.28
C PHE A 83 16.18 7.07 -10.83
N ILE A 84 15.99 7.43 -12.11
CA ILE A 84 14.67 7.44 -12.76
C ILE A 84 14.05 6.04 -12.73
N SER A 85 14.81 5.00 -13.09
CA SER A 85 14.30 3.63 -13.09
C SER A 85 13.87 3.16 -11.70
N LEU A 86 14.63 3.51 -10.65
CA LEU A 86 14.30 3.20 -9.28
C LEU A 86 13.02 3.93 -8.81
N VAL A 87 12.88 5.22 -9.11
CA VAL A 87 11.67 6.00 -8.80
C VAL A 87 10.45 5.43 -9.52
N VAL A 88 10.56 5.11 -10.81
CA VAL A 88 9.47 4.50 -11.56
C VAL A 88 9.07 3.17 -10.94
N MET A 89 10.04 2.32 -10.58
CA MET A 89 9.78 1.03 -9.95
C MET A 89 9.11 1.18 -8.58
N ALA A 90 9.56 2.12 -7.75
CA ALA A 90 8.94 2.42 -6.45
C ALA A 90 7.49 2.86 -6.62
N ASN A 91 7.21 3.77 -7.55
CA ASN A 91 5.85 4.24 -7.84
C ASN A 91 4.96 3.12 -8.39
N CYS A 92 5.48 2.25 -9.25
CA CYS A 92 4.74 1.08 -9.73
C CYS A 92 4.36 0.14 -8.57
N CYS A 93 5.29 -0.15 -7.64
CA CYS A 93 5.00 -0.94 -6.44
C CYS A 93 3.97 -0.27 -5.52
N MET A 94 4.02 1.05 -5.40
CA MET A 94 3.04 1.83 -4.63
C MET A 94 1.65 1.74 -5.24
N LEU A 95 1.52 2.00 -6.53
CA LEU A 95 0.26 1.88 -7.25
C LEU A 95 -0.31 0.47 -7.16
N PHE A 96 0.54 -0.55 -7.31
CA PHE A 96 0.11 -1.95 -7.19
C PHE A 96 -0.42 -2.26 -5.78
N SER A 97 0.30 -1.83 -4.73
CA SER A 97 -0.10 -2.04 -3.34
C SER A 97 -1.43 -1.35 -3.02
N GLN A 98 -1.59 -0.10 -3.47
CA GLN A 98 -2.82 0.67 -3.30
C GLN A 98 -4.00 0.04 -4.04
N PHE A 99 -3.79 -0.43 -5.26
CA PHE A 99 -4.81 -1.14 -6.02
C PHE A 99 -5.28 -2.42 -5.29
N LEU A 100 -4.33 -3.19 -4.77
CA LEU A 100 -4.61 -4.44 -4.07
C LEU A 100 -5.37 -4.17 -2.76
N MET A 101 -4.99 -3.12 -2.03
CA MET A 101 -5.65 -2.65 -0.82
C MET A 101 -7.10 -2.23 -1.11
N ALA A 102 -7.32 -1.37 -2.11
CA ALA A 102 -8.66 -0.95 -2.53
C ALA A 102 -9.54 -2.17 -2.88
N ARG A 103 -9.01 -3.09 -3.70
CA ARG A 103 -9.72 -4.31 -4.11
C ARG A 103 -10.13 -5.17 -2.92
N TYR A 104 -9.24 -5.32 -1.94
CA TYR A 104 -9.48 -6.08 -0.72
C TYR A 104 -10.51 -5.40 0.18
N SER A 105 -10.39 -4.09 0.41
CA SER A 105 -11.33 -3.32 1.23
C SER A 105 -12.76 -3.39 0.71
N PHE A 106 -12.97 -3.19 -0.60
CA PHE A 106 -14.30 -3.29 -1.20
C PHE A 106 -14.87 -4.71 -1.12
N ARG A 107 -14.03 -5.74 -1.32
CA ARG A 107 -14.46 -7.14 -1.22
C ARG A 107 -14.85 -7.50 0.21
N LEU A 108 -14.03 -7.13 1.19
CA LEU A 108 -14.29 -7.41 2.60
C LEU A 108 -15.54 -6.67 3.09
N GLY A 109 -15.70 -5.40 2.72
CA GLY A 109 -16.90 -4.61 3.00
C GLY A 109 -18.16 -5.28 2.44
N GLY A 110 -18.12 -5.72 1.18
CA GLY A 110 -19.24 -6.46 0.56
C GLY A 110 -19.56 -7.79 1.26
N GLU A 111 -18.55 -8.59 1.58
CA GLU A 111 -18.74 -9.89 2.26
C GLU A 111 -19.33 -9.72 3.68
N ILE A 112 -18.87 -8.73 4.44
CA ILE A 112 -19.41 -8.42 5.77
C ILE A 112 -20.87 -7.93 5.67
N SER A 113 -21.16 -7.07 4.70
CA SER A 113 -22.50 -6.50 4.50
C SER A 113 -23.53 -7.56 4.14
N THR A 114 -23.15 -8.47 3.22
CA THR A 114 -24.01 -9.59 2.84
C THR A 114 -24.28 -10.51 4.04
N ARG A 115 -23.26 -10.85 4.84
CA ARG A 115 -23.45 -11.65 6.06
C ARG A 115 -24.37 -10.96 7.07
N LEU A 116 -24.19 -9.66 7.27
CA LEU A 116 -25.00 -8.88 8.20
C LEU A 116 -26.46 -8.78 7.73
N TYR A 117 -26.68 -8.57 6.43
CA TYR A 117 -28.00 -8.56 5.82
C TYR A 117 -28.72 -9.91 5.97
N SER A 118 -28.04 -11.02 5.65
CA SER A 118 -28.59 -12.37 5.84
C SER A 118 -28.93 -12.65 7.31
N HIS A 119 -28.11 -12.16 8.25
CA HIS A 119 -28.40 -12.28 9.68
C HIS A 119 -29.64 -11.50 10.10
N TYR A 120 -29.87 -10.30 9.55
CA TYR A 120 -31.06 -9.52 9.85
C TYR A 120 -32.34 -10.15 9.30
N ILE A 121 -32.32 -10.69 8.07
CA ILE A 121 -33.49 -11.38 7.50
C ILE A 121 -33.86 -12.65 8.29
N GLY A 122 -32.88 -13.37 8.84
CA GLY A 122 -33.12 -14.58 9.61
C GLY A 122 -33.67 -14.36 11.03
N ARG A 123 -33.96 -13.12 11.44
CA ARG A 123 -34.50 -12.81 12.77
C ARG A 123 -36.01 -13.07 12.86
N ASP A 124 -36.48 -13.25 14.09
CA ASP A 124 -37.91 -13.46 14.41
C ASP A 124 -38.80 -12.32 13.86
N VAL A 125 -40.05 -12.63 13.52
CA VAL A 125 -41.08 -11.68 13.10
C VAL A 125 -41.32 -10.60 14.18
N LEU A 126 -41.17 -10.94 15.47
CA LEU A 126 -41.24 -9.95 16.56
C LEU A 126 -40.15 -8.86 16.47
N PHE A 127 -38.96 -9.22 15.97
CA PHE A 127 -37.87 -8.26 15.74
C PHE A 127 -38.20 -7.32 14.58
N HIS A 128 -38.77 -7.86 13.49
CA HIS A 128 -39.19 -7.10 12.33
C HIS A 128 -40.36 -6.16 12.62
N ASN A 129 -41.31 -6.56 13.48
CA ASN A 129 -42.41 -5.69 13.89
C ASN A 129 -41.97 -4.50 14.76
N ARG A 130 -40.85 -4.61 15.47
CA ARG A 130 -40.32 -3.56 16.34
C ARG A 130 -39.29 -2.66 15.67
N THR A 131 -38.84 -3.01 14.45
CA THR A 131 -37.69 -2.36 13.82
C THR A 131 -38.01 -1.98 12.39
N ASN A 132 -37.81 -0.70 12.05
CA ASN A 132 -38.01 -0.24 10.68
C ASN A 132 -36.98 -0.87 9.72
N SER A 133 -37.46 -1.63 8.74
CA SER A 133 -36.64 -2.31 7.73
C SER A 133 -35.77 -1.34 6.91
N ALA A 134 -36.27 -0.13 6.62
CA ALA A 134 -35.49 0.89 5.92
C ALA A 134 -34.28 1.36 6.76
N LEU A 135 -34.45 1.45 8.08
CA LEU A 135 -33.37 1.79 9.00
C LEU A 135 -32.30 0.69 9.08
N LEU A 136 -32.72 -0.59 9.03
CA LEU A 136 -31.81 -1.74 8.99
C LEU A 136 -30.99 -1.76 7.70
N ILE A 137 -31.63 -1.56 6.54
CA ILE A 137 -30.94 -1.48 5.25
C ILE A 137 -29.96 -0.30 5.23
N GLN A 138 -30.39 0.87 5.70
CA GLN A 138 -29.54 2.06 5.77
C GLN A 138 -28.32 1.82 6.67
N ARG A 139 -28.48 1.12 7.80
CA ARG A 139 -27.36 0.76 8.70
C ARG A 139 -26.38 -0.19 8.02
N VAL A 140 -26.87 -1.25 7.39
CA VAL A 140 -26.01 -2.20 6.66
C VAL A 140 -25.21 -1.47 5.58
N MET A 141 -25.86 -0.63 4.78
CA MET A 141 -25.18 0.14 3.73
C MET A 141 -24.15 1.10 4.31
N ARG A 142 -24.49 1.82 5.38
CA ARG A 142 -23.56 2.77 6.01
C ARG A 142 -22.35 2.06 6.59
N ASP A 143 -22.57 1.00 7.36
CA ASP A 143 -21.50 0.23 7.99
C ASP A 143 -20.59 -0.41 6.92
N ALA A 144 -21.16 -0.91 5.82
CA ALA A 144 -20.43 -1.41 4.66
C ALA A 144 -19.43 -0.39 4.10
N THR A 145 -19.94 0.81 3.83
CA THR A 145 -19.15 1.88 3.21
C THR A 145 -18.10 2.38 4.18
N THR A 146 -18.47 2.56 5.46
CA THR A 146 -17.54 2.99 6.51
C THR A 146 -16.44 1.97 6.76
N LEU A 147 -16.72 0.67 6.79
CA LEU A 147 -15.71 -0.38 6.90
C LEU A 147 -14.77 -0.38 5.69
N SER A 148 -15.32 -0.27 4.48
CA SER A 148 -14.50 -0.22 3.27
C SER A 148 -13.61 1.03 3.20
N SER A 149 -14.13 2.20 3.61
CA SER A 149 -13.37 3.46 3.55
C SER A 149 -12.35 3.58 4.68
N SER A 150 -12.67 3.10 5.89
CA SER A 150 -11.76 3.13 7.04
C SER A 150 -10.57 2.18 6.90
N MET A 151 -10.60 1.27 5.92
CA MET A 151 -9.46 0.44 5.57
C MET A 151 -8.57 1.07 4.50
N ILE A 152 -8.99 2.16 3.86
CA ILE A 152 -8.23 2.87 2.83
C ILE A 152 -7.57 4.13 3.42
N ALA A 153 -8.20 4.75 4.42
CA ALA A 153 -7.70 5.91 5.17
C ALA A 153 -6.79 5.50 6.33
#